data_AF-A0A135VVR4-F1
#
_entry.id   AF-A0A135VVR4-F1
#
_cell.length_a   1.000
_cell.length_b   1.000
_cell.length_c   1.000
_cell.angle_alpha   90.00
_cell.angle_beta   90.00
_cell.angle_gamma   90.00
#
_symmetry.space_group_name_H-M   'P 1'
#
loop_
_entity.id
_entity.type
_entity.pdbx_description
1 polymer ?
#
loop_
_entity_poly.entity_id
_entity_poly.type
_entity_poly.pdbx_seq_one_letter_code
_entity_poly.pdbx_strand_id
1 'polypeptide(L)'
;MAWKEHSKKISELKESNTAIDMKVRERLDEITSKTADKDVAISLEFLKKHLHLEKDDDGAIEELKFHLGLEGDTRYSVIKDDKNQSIYVYFTKKEG
;
A
#
# COMPACT_ATOMS: atom_id res chain seq x y z
N MET A 1 7.60 29.46 26.33
CA MET A 1 7.95 29.33 24.89
C MET A 1 8.34 27.88 24.58
N ALA A 2 7.40 26.94 24.67
CA ALA A 2 7.69 25.50 24.47
C ALA A 2 7.18 24.95 23.12
N TRP A 3 6.15 25.55 22.53
CA TRP A 3 5.53 25.00 21.32
C TRP A 3 6.44 25.02 20.07
N LYS A 4 7.43 25.92 20.02
CA LYS A 4 8.37 26.00 18.89
C LYS A 4 9.26 24.76 18.77
N GLU A 5 9.63 24.13 19.90
CA GLU A 5 10.41 22.89 19.93
C GLU A 5 9.58 21.67 19.50
N HIS A 6 8.25 21.80 19.53
CA HIS A 6 7.30 20.81 19.04
C HIS A 6 6.74 21.14 17.65
N SER A 7 7.33 22.11 16.94
CA SER A 7 6.88 22.54 15.61
C SER A 7 7.90 22.18 14.53
N LYS A 8 7.43 21.62 13.41
CA LYS A 8 8.20 21.40 12.18
C LYS A 8 7.69 22.31 11.08
N LYS A 9 8.54 22.65 10.11
CA LYS A 9 8.08 23.43 8.95
C LYS A 9 7.14 22.58 8.09
N ILE A 10 6.05 23.18 7.63
CA ILE A 10 5.10 22.53 6.73
C ILE A 10 5.79 22.07 5.44
N SER A 11 6.78 22.82 4.94
CA SER A 11 7.55 22.44 3.75
C SER A 11 8.34 21.15 3.94
N GLU A 12 9.01 21.00 5.09
CA GLU A 12 9.79 19.79 5.42
C GLU A 12 8.85 18.56 5.56
N LEU A 13 7.66 18.77 6.14
CA LEU A 13 6.64 17.72 6.23
C LEU A 13 6.11 17.32 4.84
N LYS A 14 5.86 18.30 3.96
CA LYS A 14 5.40 18.04 2.60
C LYS A 14 6.44 17.29 1.77
N GLU A 15 7.70 17.70 1.81
CA GLU A 15 8.79 17.01 1.11
C GLU A 15 8.96 15.57 1.60
N SER A 16 8.93 15.36 2.91
CA SER A 16 9.00 14.03 3.50
C SER A 16 7.83 13.15 3.08
N ASN A 17 6.61 13.69 3.07
CA ASN A 17 5.41 12.94 2.66
C ASN A 17 5.49 12.57 1.18
N THR A 18 5.84 13.52 0.30
CA THR A 18 6.02 13.23 -1.13
C THR A 18 7.05 12.13 -1.37
N ALA A 19 8.17 12.15 -0.65
CA ALA A 19 9.21 11.12 -0.78
C ALA A 19 8.75 9.74 -0.28
N ILE A 20 7.87 9.69 0.72
CA ILE A 20 7.25 8.45 1.20
C ILE A 20 6.27 7.93 0.14
N ASP A 21 5.37 8.78 -0.35
CA ASP A 21 4.36 8.41 -1.35
C ASP A 21 5.01 7.85 -2.63
N MET A 22 6.10 8.46 -3.10
CA MET A 22 6.87 7.96 -4.24
C MET A 22 7.44 6.56 -3.99
N LYS A 23 8.02 6.32 -2.81
CA LYS A 23 8.58 5.00 -2.47
C LYS A 23 7.52 3.92 -2.34
N VAL A 24 6.34 4.27 -1.80
CA VAL A 24 5.20 3.34 -1.72
C VAL A 24 4.78 2.93 -3.13
N ARG A 25 4.67 3.91 -4.04
CA ARG A 25 4.33 3.66 -5.44
C ARG A 25 5.36 2.77 -6.13
N GLU A 26 6.65 3.10 -6.05
CA GLU A 26 7.72 2.30 -6.66
C GLU A 26 7.71 0.83 -6.18
N ARG A 27 7.50 0.61 -4.88
CA ARG A 27 7.40 -0.74 -4.30
C ARG A 27 6.14 -1.47 -4.74
N LEU A 28 5.02 -0.75 -4.86
CA LEU A 28 3.77 -1.33 -5.34
C LEU A 28 3.89 -1.75 -6.81
N ASP A 29 4.42 -0.88 -7.66
CA ASP A 29 4.74 -1.16 -9.07
C ASP A 29 5.67 -2.39 -9.21
N GLU A 30 6.67 -2.52 -8.34
CA GLU A 30 7.56 -3.68 -8.33
C GLU A 30 6.80 -4.98 -8.01
N ILE A 31 5.92 -4.96 -7.01
CA ILE A 31 5.11 -6.13 -6.63
C ILE A 31 4.15 -6.48 -7.76
N THR A 32 3.35 -5.52 -8.23
CA THR A 32 2.30 -5.75 -9.23
C THR A 32 2.90 -6.19 -10.56
N SER A 33 4.01 -5.62 -11.02
CA SER A 33 4.71 -6.08 -12.23
C SER A 33 5.21 -7.53 -12.14
N LYS A 34 5.58 -7.98 -10.93
CA LYS A 34 6.08 -9.34 -10.68
C LYS A 34 4.99 -10.35 -10.38
N THR A 35 3.82 -9.94 -9.89
CA THR A 35 2.79 -10.86 -9.36
C THR A 35 1.45 -10.76 -10.06
N ALA A 36 1.15 -9.66 -10.76
CA ALA A 36 -0.13 -9.50 -11.43
C ALA A 36 -0.38 -10.60 -12.47
N ASP A 37 -1.60 -11.12 -12.48
CA ASP A 37 -2.08 -12.21 -13.35
C ASP A 37 -1.34 -13.55 -13.17
N LYS A 38 -0.51 -13.69 -12.12
CA LYS A 38 0.09 -14.97 -11.72
C LYS A 38 -0.78 -15.66 -10.68
N ASP A 39 -0.70 -16.98 -10.55
CA ASP A 39 -1.44 -17.71 -9.51
C ASP A 39 -0.77 -17.57 -8.12
N VAL A 40 -0.63 -16.33 -7.65
CA VAL A 40 0.07 -15.98 -6.41
C VAL A 40 -0.64 -14.81 -5.73
N ALA A 41 -1.02 -14.99 -4.46
CA ALA A 41 -1.51 -13.92 -3.60
C ALA A 41 -0.45 -13.53 -2.55
N ILE A 42 -0.38 -12.25 -2.21
CA ILE A 42 0.62 -11.68 -1.29
C ILE A 42 -0.03 -11.39 0.06
N SER A 43 0.64 -11.76 1.15
CA SER A 43 0.15 -11.48 2.51
C SER A 43 -0.08 -9.97 2.73
N LEU A 44 -1.25 -9.60 3.26
CA LEU A 44 -1.55 -8.22 3.65
C LEU A 44 -0.59 -7.74 4.75
N GLU A 45 -0.18 -8.62 5.66
CA GLU A 45 0.78 -8.30 6.73
C GLU A 45 2.14 -7.88 6.17
N PHE A 46 2.59 -8.58 5.13
CA PHE A 46 3.78 -8.19 4.38
C PHE A 46 3.59 -6.83 3.70
N LEU A 47 2.45 -6.63 3.01
CA LEU A 47 2.16 -5.36 2.32
C LEU A 47 2.14 -4.18 3.28
N LYS A 48 1.52 -4.32 4.46
CA LYS A 48 1.53 -3.29 5.52
C LYS A 48 2.94 -2.87 5.91
N LYS A 49 3.82 -3.83 6.15
CA LYS A 49 5.22 -3.54 6.50
C LYS A 49 6.01 -2.96 5.34
N HIS A 50 5.83 -3.52 4.15
CA HIS A 50 6.64 -3.19 2.98
C HIS A 50 6.24 -1.85 2.36
N LEU A 51 4.95 -1.53 2.35
CA LEU A 51 4.39 -0.30 1.81
C LEU A 51 4.09 0.74 2.90
N HIS A 52 4.38 0.44 4.17
CA HIS A 52 4.11 1.31 5.32
C HIS A 52 2.62 1.72 5.45
N LEU A 53 1.71 0.81 5.12
CA LEU A 53 0.27 1.04 5.20
C LEU A 53 -0.22 1.11 6.66
N GLU A 54 -1.50 1.48 6.83
CA GLU A 54 -2.20 1.40 8.11
C GLU A 54 -2.08 0.01 8.77
N LYS A 55 -2.15 0.00 10.11
CA LYS A 55 -1.91 -1.22 10.89
C LYS A 55 -3.11 -2.14 10.92
N ASP A 56 -4.32 -1.59 10.91
CA ASP A 56 -5.56 -2.35 10.83
C ASP A 56 -5.80 -2.84 9.40
N ASP A 57 -6.52 -3.95 9.26
CA ASP A 57 -6.72 -4.61 7.96
C ASP A 57 -7.55 -3.75 7.02
N ASP A 58 -8.64 -3.14 7.51
CA ASP A 58 -9.56 -2.35 6.71
C ASP A 58 -8.90 -1.06 6.20
N GLY A 59 -8.19 -0.35 7.07
CA GLY A 59 -7.40 0.84 6.74
C GLY A 59 -6.33 0.56 5.70
N ALA A 60 -5.58 -0.55 5.87
CA ALA A 60 -4.55 -0.94 4.89
C ALA A 60 -5.15 -1.30 3.53
N ILE A 61 -6.32 -1.92 3.50
CA ILE A 61 -7.02 -2.24 2.25
C ILE A 61 -7.50 -0.97 1.54
N GLU A 62 -8.08 -0.01 2.27
CA GLU A 62 -8.50 1.27 1.69
C GLU A 62 -7.30 2.12 1.21
N GLU A 63 -6.19 2.12 1.94
CA GLU A 63 -4.96 2.79 1.51
C GLU A 63 -4.36 2.12 0.26
N LEU A 64 -4.33 0.79 0.21
CA LEU A 64 -3.89 0.04 -0.97
C LEU A 64 -4.77 0.35 -2.19
N LYS A 65 -6.09 0.39 -1.99
CA LYS A 65 -7.07 0.76 -3.03
C LYS A 65 -6.83 2.18 -3.55
N PHE A 66 -6.51 3.12 -2.67
CA PHE A 66 -6.17 4.48 -3.06
C PHE A 66 -4.93 4.49 -3.96
N HIS A 67 -3.86 3.81 -3.58
CA HIS A 67 -2.64 3.74 -4.38
C HIS A 67 -2.85 3.08 -5.74
N LEU A 68 -3.53 1.93 -5.79
CA LEU A 68 -3.83 1.23 -7.05
C LEU A 68 -4.78 2.02 -7.95
N GLY A 69 -5.72 2.78 -7.37
CA GLY A 69 -6.61 3.67 -8.10
C GLY A 69 -5.88 4.78 -8.86
N LEU A 70 -4.69 5.19 -8.40
CA LEU A 70 -3.84 6.17 -9.08
C LEU A 70 -3.02 5.55 -10.23
N GLU A 71 -2.75 4.25 -10.19
CA GLU A 71 -2.03 3.51 -11.25
C GLU A 71 -2.94 3.09 -12.41
N GLY A 72 -4.25 3.05 -12.21
CA GLY A 72 -5.28 2.95 -13.25
C GLY A 72 -5.46 1.57 -13.91
N ASP A 73 -4.39 0.77 -13.98
CA ASP A 73 -4.32 -0.50 -14.72
C ASP A 73 -4.24 -1.76 -13.84
N THR A 74 -4.13 -1.61 -12.52
CA THR A 74 -4.07 -2.75 -11.59
C THR A 74 -5.33 -2.84 -10.74
N ARG A 75 -5.97 -4.01 -10.72
CA ARG A 75 -7.04 -4.40 -9.81
C ARG A 75 -6.49 -5.31 -8.72
N TYR A 76 -7.24 -5.43 -7.63
CA TYR A 76 -6.92 -6.36 -6.57
C TYR A 76 -8.16 -7.10 -6.06
N SER A 77 -7.93 -8.27 -5.50
CA SER A 77 -8.92 -9.09 -4.80
C SER A 77 -8.36 -9.47 -3.44
N VAL A 78 -9.20 -9.39 -2.41
CA VAL A 78 -8.84 -9.80 -1.05
C VAL A 78 -9.34 -11.22 -0.81
N ILE A 79 -8.43 -12.08 -0.35
CA ILE A 79 -8.70 -13.49 -0.08
C ILE A 79 -8.39 -13.73 1.39
N LYS A 80 -9.34 -14.31 2.13
CA LYS A 80 -9.14 -14.69 3.52
C LYS A 80 -8.90 -16.20 3.61
N ASP A 81 -7.82 -16.60 4.28
CA ASP A 81 -7.56 -18.01 4.59
C ASP A 81 -8.30 -18.38 5.89
N ASP A 82 -9.29 -19.25 5.78
CA ASP A 82 -10.10 -19.68 6.91
C ASP A 82 -9.30 -20.45 7.97
N LYS A 83 -8.19 -21.09 7.60
CA LYS A 83 -7.40 -21.95 8.51
C LYS A 83 -6.65 -21.13 9.57
N ASN A 84 -6.13 -19.98 9.18
CA ASN A 84 -5.31 -19.13 10.05
C ASN A 84 -5.82 -17.69 10.14
N GLN A 85 -6.99 -17.41 9.55
CA GLN A 85 -7.61 -16.08 9.48
C GLN A 85 -6.73 -15.01 8.82
N SER A 86 -5.70 -15.40 8.06
CA SER A 86 -4.79 -14.48 7.38
C SER A 86 -5.40 -13.91 6.12
N ILE A 87 -5.06 -12.66 5.80
CA ILE A 87 -5.54 -11.96 4.62
C ILE A 87 -4.44 -11.91 3.57
N TYR A 88 -4.80 -12.25 2.34
CA TYR A 88 -3.96 -12.19 1.17
C TYR A 88 -4.58 -11.29 0.11
N VAL A 89 -3.75 -10.63 -0.67
CA VAL A 89 -4.13 -9.76 -1.76
C VAL A 89 -3.61 -10.35 -3.06
N TYR A 90 -4.52 -10.60 -3.97
CA TYR A 90 -4.21 -11.00 -5.34
C TYR A 90 -4.32 -9.79 -6.26
N PHE A 91 -3.35 -9.62 -7.16
CA PHE A 91 -3.32 -8.52 -8.12
C PHE A 91 -3.64 -9.03 -9.53
N THR A 92 -4.47 -8.31 -10.25
CA THR A 92 -4.76 -8.57 -11.67
C THR A 92 -4.60 -7.30 -12.48
N LYS A 93 -4.21 -7.43 -13.75
CA LYS A 93 -4.28 -6.30 -14.66
C LYS A 93 -5.72 -6.09 -15.09
N LYS A 94 -6.09 -4.84 -15.32
CA LYS A 94 -7.37 -4.48 -15.91
C LYS A 94 -7.38 -5.05 -17.33
N GLU A 95 -8.23 -6.04 -17.60
CA GLU A 95 -8.51 -6.45 -18.97
C GLU A 95 -9.01 -5.21 -19.72
N GLY A 96 -8.32 -4.88 -20.82
CA GLY A 96 -8.68 -3.79 -21.74
C GLY A 96 -9.87 -4.16 -22.60
#